data_AF-A0A536M9V9-F1
#
_entry.id   AF-A0A536M9V9-F1
#
_cell.length_a   1.000
_cell.length_b   1.000
_cell.length_c   1.000
_cell.angle_alpha   90.00
_cell.angle_beta   90.00
_cell.angle_gamma   90.00
#
_symmetry.space_group_name_H-M   'P 1'
#
loop_
_entity.id
_entity.type
_entity.pdbx_description
1 polymer ?
#
loop_
_entity_poly.entity_id
_entity_poly.type
_entity_poly.pdbx_seq_one_letter_code
_entity_poly.pdbx_strand_id
1 'polypeptide(L)'
;MGADPPGQIPPPRQQTMFSPDGFWWWDGSQWKAAVSADRLWRWNGQTWEPNRGAAAPARAGGGGTATAVVVTILGFAAVAVLVSILVIVALLAMGNQLSNVFENVVTALGASPTPTP
;
A
#
# COMPACT_ATOMS: atom_id res chain seq x y z
N MET A 1 30.03 -43.29 -43.89
CA MET A 1 29.64 -43.68 -42.52
C MET A 1 30.65 -43.04 -41.57
N GLY A 2 30.39 -41.79 -41.16
CA GLY A 2 31.25 -41.06 -40.21
C GLY A 2 30.77 -41.34 -38.79
N ALA A 3 31.68 -41.72 -37.91
CA ALA A 3 31.39 -42.02 -36.52
C ALA A 3 31.02 -40.72 -35.76
N ASP A 4 29.89 -40.75 -35.05
CA ASP A 4 29.53 -39.72 -34.07
C ASP A 4 30.58 -39.69 -32.92
N PRO A 5 31.04 -38.51 -32.47
CA PRO A 5 31.92 -38.43 -31.32
C PRO A 5 31.20 -38.88 -30.05
N PRO A 6 31.85 -39.67 -29.17
CA PRO A 6 31.23 -40.14 -27.94
C PRO A 6 31.04 -38.99 -26.94
N GLY A 7 29.79 -38.79 -26.51
CA GLY A 7 29.54 -38.36 -25.12
C GLY A 7 29.33 -36.87 -24.84
N GLN A 8 28.75 -36.08 -25.75
CA GLN A 8 28.04 -34.87 -25.29
C GLN A 8 26.68 -35.29 -24.74
N ILE A 9 26.66 -35.76 -23.50
CA ILE A 9 25.44 -35.78 -22.68
C ILE A 9 24.96 -34.33 -22.66
N PRO A 10 23.80 -33.98 -23.23
CA PRO A 10 23.24 -32.65 -23.06
C PRO A 10 23.18 -32.41 -21.55
N PRO A 11 23.72 -31.29 -21.03
CA PRO A 11 23.70 -31.03 -19.59
C PRO A 11 22.26 -31.24 -19.11
N PRO A 12 22.05 -31.92 -17.96
CA PRO A 12 20.71 -32.18 -17.47
C PRO A 12 19.97 -30.85 -17.49
N ARG A 13 18.85 -30.78 -18.21
CA ARG A 13 18.04 -29.58 -18.29
C ARG A 13 17.57 -29.32 -16.86
N GLN A 14 18.32 -28.52 -16.13
CA GLN A 14 17.96 -28.12 -14.78
C GLN A 14 16.64 -27.40 -14.96
N GLN A 15 15.56 -28.04 -14.54
CA GLN A 15 14.22 -27.47 -14.58
C GLN A 15 14.32 -26.20 -13.77
N THR A 16 14.47 -25.07 -14.47
CA THR A 16 14.75 -23.80 -13.82
C THR A 16 13.44 -23.37 -13.20
N MET A 17 13.27 -23.71 -11.93
CA MET A 17 12.09 -23.33 -11.17
C MET A 17 12.25 -21.86 -10.79
N PHE A 18 11.33 -21.03 -11.27
CA PHE A 18 11.27 -19.62 -10.92
C PHE A 18 10.32 -19.42 -9.74
N SER A 19 10.65 -18.48 -8.86
CA SER A 19 9.72 -17.99 -7.84
C SER A 19 8.47 -17.39 -8.52
N PRO A 20 7.28 -17.43 -7.88
CA PRO A 20 6.05 -16.88 -8.46
C PRO A 20 6.14 -15.40 -8.86
N ASP A 21 6.97 -14.63 -8.17
CA ASP A 21 7.26 -13.23 -8.46
C ASP A 21 8.24 -13.04 -9.64
N GLY A 22 8.87 -14.11 -10.10
CA GLY A 22 9.82 -14.12 -11.21
C GLY A 22 11.12 -13.38 -10.94
N PHE A 23 11.47 -13.07 -9.68
CA PHE A 23 12.72 -12.40 -9.31
C PHE A 23 13.86 -13.36 -8.95
N TRP A 24 13.51 -14.61 -8.65
CA TRP A 24 14.46 -15.63 -8.23
C TRP A 24 14.31 -16.89 -9.07
N TRP A 25 15.42 -17.57 -9.31
CA TRP A 25 15.46 -18.89 -9.91
C TRP A 25 16.21 -19.86 -8.99
N TRP A 26 15.77 -21.11 -8.99
CA TRP A 26 16.38 -22.17 -8.21
C TRP A 26 17.49 -22.84 -9.02
N ASP A 27 18.72 -22.86 -8.48
CA ASP A 27 19.86 -23.50 -9.15
C ASP A 27 20.06 -24.98 -8.81
N GLY A 28 19.13 -25.56 -8.03
CA GLY A 28 19.24 -26.90 -7.48
C GLY A 28 19.70 -26.93 -6.01
N SER A 29 20.26 -25.84 -5.50
CA SER A 29 20.79 -25.73 -4.14
C SER A 29 20.40 -24.46 -3.40
N GLN A 30 20.25 -23.35 -4.13
CA GLN A 30 19.95 -22.03 -3.58
C GLN A 30 19.14 -21.19 -4.57
N TRP A 31 18.45 -20.19 -4.03
CA TRP A 31 17.78 -19.16 -4.82
C TRP A 31 18.79 -18.13 -5.31
N LYS A 32 18.84 -17.91 -6.63
CA LYS A 32 19.68 -16.89 -7.27
C LYS A 32 18.80 -15.84 -7.96
N ALA A 33 19.32 -14.62 -8.05
CA ALA A 33 18.62 -13.54 -8.73
C ALA A 33 18.40 -13.89 -10.21
N ALA A 34 17.15 -13.81 -10.66
CA ALA A 34 16.75 -14.01 -12.06
C ALA A 34 16.81 -12.71 -12.88
N VAL A 35 17.18 -11.60 -12.25
CA VAL A 35 17.29 -10.28 -12.87
C VAL A 35 18.62 -9.68 -12.44
N SER A 36 19.33 -9.07 -13.38
CA SER A 36 20.58 -8.34 -13.08
C SER A 36 20.30 -7.13 -12.19
N ALA A 37 21.30 -6.69 -11.42
CA ALA A 37 21.18 -5.55 -10.51
C ALA A 37 20.73 -4.25 -11.21
N ASP A 38 21.15 -4.08 -12.47
CA ASP A 38 20.78 -2.97 -13.36
C ASP A 38 19.39 -3.12 -14.03
N ARG A 39 18.73 -4.26 -13.83
CA ARG A 39 17.46 -4.67 -14.45
C ARG A 39 17.46 -4.78 -15.98
N LEU A 40 18.62 -4.67 -16.62
CA LEU A 40 18.74 -4.75 -18.08
C LEU A 40 18.70 -6.18 -18.60
N TRP A 41 19.02 -7.16 -17.75
CA TRP A 41 19.13 -8.57 -18.12
C TRP A 41 18.25 -9.45 -17.22
N ARG A 42 17.67 -10.49 -17.83
CA ARG A 42 16.85 -11.52 -17.18
C ARG A 42 17.41 -12.89 -17.49
N TRP A 43 17.44 -13.77 -16.50
CA TRP A 43 17.85 -15.16 -16.65
C TRP A 43 16.67 -15.99 -17.16
N ASN A 44 16.87 -16.72 -18.26
CA ASN A 44 15.84 -17.60 -18.84
C ASN A 44 16.02 -19.08 -18.47
N GLY A 45 16.96 -19.39 -17.58
CA GLY A 45 17.31 -20.77 -17.21
C GLY A 45 18.54 -21.32 -17.92
N GLN A 46 19.00 -20.68 -18.99
CA GLN A 46 20.18 -21.11 -19.74
C GLN A 46 21.17 -19.96 -19.95
N THR A 47 20.66 -18.77 -20.26
CA THR A 47 21.47 -17.58 -20.53
C THR A 47 20.79 -16.31 -20.01
N TRP A 48 21.59 -15.25 -19.87
CA TRP A 48 21.07 -13.90 -19.65
C TRP A 48 20.56 -13.35 -20.97
N GLU A 49 19.28 -12.97 -21.01
CA GLU A 49 18.64 -12.31 -22.15
C GLU A 49 18.26 -10.87 -21.80
N PRO A 50 18.23 -9.95 -22.77
CA PRO A 50 17.78 -8.58 -22.53
C PRO A 50 16.37 -8.57 -21.95
N ASN A 51 16.19 -7.88 -20.83
CA ASN A 51 14.90 -7.74 -20.18
C ASN A 51 14.01 -6.80 -21.01
N ARG A 52 13.32 -7.36 -22.02
CA ARG A 52 12.43 -6.58 -22.93
C ARG A 52 11.28 -5.88 -22.18
N GLY A 53 10.98 -6.29 -20.95
CA GLY A 53 10.07 -5.58 -20.04
C GLY A 53 10.66 -4.28 -19.47
N ALA A 54 11.99 -4.18 -19.33
CA ALA A 54 12.68 -2.94 -18.98
C ALA A 54 12.91 -2.02 -20.20
N ALA A 55 13.01 -2.60 -21.40
CA ALA A 55 13.20 -1.87 -22.66
C ALA A 55 11.91 -1.31 -23.28
N ALA A 56 10.73 -1.71 -22.79
CA ALA A 56 9.53 -0.97 -23.11
C ALA A 56 9.66 0.39 -22.42
N PRO A 57 9.72 1.54 -23.14
CA PRO A 57 9.31 2.78 -22.51
C PRO A 57 7.94 2.44 -21.93
N ALA A 58 7.72 2.71 -20.64
CA ALA A 58 6.42 2.57 -20.03
C ALA A 58 5.45 3.18 -21.04
N ARG A 59 4.71 2.33 -21.78
CA ARG A 59 3.68 2.85 -22.67
C ARG A 59 2.89 3.68 -21.71
N ALA A 60 2.87 4.98 -21.95
CA ALA A 60 2.08 5.90 -21.18
C ALA A 60 0.64 5.42 -21.32
N GLY A 61 0.23 4.47 -20.48
CA GLY A 61 -1.12 4.27 -20.03
C GLY A 61 -1.40 5.47 -19.13
N GLY A 62 -1.39 6.64 -19.76
CA GLY A 62 -1.72 7.89 -19.13
C GLY A 62 -3.17 7.79 -18.70
N GLY A 63 -3.39 7.85 -17.38
CA GLY A 63 -4.74 8.09 -16.85
C GLY A 63 -5.06 7.45 -15.51
N GLY A 64 -4.21 6.60 -14.94
CA GLY A 64 -4.55 5.87 -13.71
C GLY A 64 -4.00 6.50 -12.42
N THR A 65 -2.68 6.54 -12.28
CA THR A 65 -2.05 6.64 -10.95
C THR A 65 -1.84 8.08 -10.46
N ALA A 66 -1.49 9.03 -11.33
CA ALA A 66 -1.32 10.43 -10.93
C ALA A 66 -2.68 11.11 -10.64
N THR A 67 -3.69 10.82 -11.45
CA THR A 67 -5.09 11.25 -11.23
C THR A 67 -5.71 10.58 -10.02
N ALA A 68 -5.46 9.28 -9.78
CA ALA A 68 -5.97 8.59 -8.59
C ALA A 68 -5.42 9.18 -7.28
N VAL A 69 -4.15 9.57 -7.23
CA VAL A 69 -3.56 10.16 -6.01
C VAL A 69 -4.19 11.52 -5.69
N VAL A 70 -4.37 12.40 -6.69
CA VAL A 70 -5.00 13.72 -6.47
C VAL A 70 -6.47 13.57 -6.05
N VAL A 71 -7.22 12.68 -6.69
CA VAL A 71 -8.63 12.41 -6.33
C VAL A 71 -8.73 11.82 -4.92
N THR A 72 -7.80 10.95 -4.52
CA THR A 72 -7.78 10.37 -3.18
C THR A 72 -7.48 11.44 -2.12
N ILE A 73 -6.52 12.34 -2.38
CA ILE A 73 -6.19 13.43 -1.45
C ILE A 73 -7.37 14.39 -1.29
N LEU A 74 -8.00 14.79 -2.40
CA LEU A 74 -9.18 15.68 -2.36
C LEU A 74 -10.37 15.02 -1.67
N GLY A 75 -10.62 13.74 -1.94
CA GLY A 75 -11.68 12.98 -1.28
C GLY A 75 -11.45 12.83 0.21
N PHE A 76 -10.23 12.47 0.62
CA PHE A 76 -9.86 12.36 2.03
C PHE A 76 -9.95 13.70 2.75
N ALA A 77 -9.46 14.79 2.14
CA ALA A 77 -9.56 16.13 2.70
C ALA A 77 -11.01 16.57 2.89
N ALA A 78 -11.89 16.30 1.92
CA ALA A 78 -13.31 16.61 2.03
C ALA A 78 -13.97 15.85 3.20
N VAL A 79 -13.67 14.56 3.36
CA VAL A 79 -14.17 13.76 4.49
C VAL A 79 -13.61 14.29 5.81
N ALA A 80 -12.32 14.59 5.91
CA ALA A 80 -11.71 15.13 7.12
C ALA A 80 -12.33 16.47 7.54
N VAL A 81 -12.66 17.34 6.57
CA VAL A 81 -13.38 18.61 6.83
C VAL A 81 -14.79 18.34 7.34
N LEU A 82 -15.55 17.44 6.71
CA LEU A 82 -16.90 17.07 7.17
C LEU A 82 -16.88 16.50 8.59
N VAL A 83 -15.95 15.60 8.89
CA VAL A 83 -15.77 15.03 10.24
C VAL A 83 -15.39 16.12 11.23
N SER A 84 -14.50 17.04 10.87
CA SER A 84 -14.13 18.16 11.75
C SER A 84 -15.33 19.05 12.06
N ILE A 85 -16.16 19.38 11.07
CA ILE A 85 -17.39 20.16 11.27
C ILE A 85 -18.34 19.42 12.22
N LEU A 86 -18.54 18.12 12.00
CA LEU A 86 -19.39 17.29 12.87
C LEU A 86 -18.90 17.31 14.32
N VAL A 87 -17.59 17.16 14.53
CA VAL A 87 -16.97 17.20 15.87
C VAL A 87 -17.17 18.58 16.51
N ILE A 88 -16.94 19.67 15.77
CA ILE A 88 -17.14 21.03 16.28
C ILE A 88 -18.59 21.23 16.72
N VAL A 89 -19.57 20.80 15.90
CA VAL A 89 -20.99 20.90 16.24
C VAL A 89 -21.32 20.07 17.48
N ALA A 90 -20.81 18.84 17.58
CA ALA A 90 -21.01 17.99 18.74
C ALA A 90 -20.44 18.62 20.03
N LEU A 91 -19.21 19.14 19.96
CA LEU A 91 -18.58 19.83 21.09
C LEU A 91 -19.33 21.09 21.49
N LEU A 92 -19.84 21.88 20.53
CA LEU A 92 -20.66 23.06 20.82
C LEU A 92 -22.00 22.69 21.46
N ALA A 93 -22.68 21.65 20.95
CA ALA A 93 -23.93 21.16 21.51
C ALA A 93 -23.74 20.64 22.95
N MET A 94 -22.70 19.83 23.19
CA MET A 94 -22.35 19.32 24.52
C MET A 94 -21.92 20.45 25.47
N GLY A 95 -21.14 21.43 24.98
CA GLY A 95 -20.78 22.62 25.75
C GLY A 95 -21.99 23.44 26.17
N ASN A 96 -22.96 23.61 25.28
CA ASN A 96 -24.22 24.30 25.58
C ASN A 96 -25.05 23.55 26.64
N GLN A 97 -25.06 22.21 26.59
CA GLN A 97 -25.73 21.39 27.62
C GLN A 97 -25.10 21.57 29.00
N LEU A 98 -23.77 21.70 29.09
CA LEU A 98 -23.08 21.94 30.36
C LEU A 98 -23.47 23.30 30.98
N SER A 99 -23.63 24.36 30.17
CA SER A 99 -24.09 25.67 30.66
C SER A 99 -25.44 25.58 31.35
N ASN A 100 -26.40 24.91 30.72
CA ASN A 100 -27.75 24.72 31.27
C ASN A 100 -27.72 23.90 32.57
N VAL A 101 -26.82 22.91 32.69
CA VAL A 101 -26.66 22.13 33.92
C VAL A 101 -26.09 23.00 35.06
N PHE A 102 -25.09 23.82 34.78
CA PHE A 102 -24.54 24.72 35.80
C PHE A 102 -25.54 25.77 36.27
N GLU A 103 -26.33 26.35 35.36
CA GLU A 103 -27.42 27.27 35.72
C GLU A 103 -28.48 26.59 36.61
N ASN A 104 -28.86 25.35 36.30
CA ASN A 104 -29.78 24.57 37.12
C ASN A 104 -29.21 24.26 38.51
N VAL A 105 -27.92 23.91 38.61
CA VAL A 105 -27.24 23.65 39.89
C VAL A 105 -27.14 24.91 40.74
N VAL A 106 -26.74 26.04 40.15
CA VAL A 106 -26.68 27.33 40.85
C VAL A 106 -28.07 27.77 41.31
N THR A 107 -29.08 27.59 40.48
CA THR A 107 -30.48 27.86 40.83
C THR A 107 -30.94 26.97 41.97
N ALA A 108 -30.65 25.68 41.95
CA ALA A 108 -31.02 24.74 43.01
C ALA A 108 -30.32 25.05 44.34
N LEU A 109 -29.03 25.42 44.30
CA LEU A 109 -28.26 25.80 45.48
C LEU A 109 -28.70 27.17 46.03
N GLY A 110 -29.01 28.13 45.17
CA GLY A 110 -29.49 29.46 45.54
C GLY A 110 -30.96 29.49 45.99
N ALA A 111 -31.77 28.52 45.56
CA ALA A 111 -33.15 28.34 45.99
C ALA A 111 -33.28 27.61 47.34
N SER A 112 -32.17 27.30 48.02
CA SER A 112 -32.20 26.69 49.35
C SER A 112 -33.02 27.56 50.31
N PRO A 113 -34.18 27.10 50.82
CA PRO A 113 -34.98 27.89 51.73
C PRO A 113 -34.23 28.12 53.04
N THR A 114 -34.16 29.38 53.48
CA THR A 114 -33.62 29.73 54.79
C THR A 114 -34.45 29.01 55.86
N PRO A 115 -33.88 28.18 56.74
CA PRO A 115 -34.64 27.58 57.82
C PRO A 115 -35.15 28.71 58.73
N THR A 116 -36.46 28.90 58.77
CA THR A 116 -37.10 29.76 59.77
C THR A 116 -36.95 29.12 61.15
N PRO A 117 -36.56 29.89 62.18
CA PRO A 117 -36.28 29.40 63.52
C PRO A 117 -37.51 28.84 64.24
#